data_AF-A0A235B5S5-F1
#
_entry.id   AF-A0A235B5S5-F1
#
_cell.length_a   1.000
_cell.length_b   1.000
_cell.length_c   1.000
_cell.angle_alpha   90.00
_cell.angle_beta   90.00
_cell.angle_gamma   90.00
#
_symmetry.space_group_name_H-M   'P 1'
#
loop_
_entity.id
_entity.type
_entity.pdbx_description
1 polymer ?
#
loop_
_entity_poly.entity_id
_entity_poly.type
_entity_poly.pdbx_seq_one_letter_code
_entity_poly.pdbx_strand_id
1 'polypeptide(L)'
;MRQQTQLQQALRDAQQAQQAVQQAQNQGDPQELQQAQQQLEQAQQRLQQFQDEAEGDPQEKQRLQQALRDIGLAQQSARESQNISNPSDFHQW
;
A
#
# COMPACT_ATOMS: atom_id res chain seq x y z
N MET A 1 25.56 4.01 -1.69
CA MET A 1 24.71 5.02 -1.00
C MET A 1 23.39 5.36 -1.70
N ARG A 2 23.27 5.35 -3.05
CA ARG A 2 21.99 5.70 -3.72
C ARG A 2 20.83 4.71 -3.51
N GLN A 3 21.07 3.40 -3.42
CA GLN A 3 19.97 2.42 -3.24
C GLN A 3 19.28 2.59 -1.88
N GLN A 4 20.06 2.77 -0.82
CA GLN A 4 19.51 2.93 0.53
C GLN A 4 18.61 4.19 0.66
N THR A 5 18.94 5.28 -0.05
CA THR A 5 18.10 6.49 -0.07
C THR A 5 16.78 6.25 -0.82
N GLN A 6 16.83 5.53 -1.94
CA GLN A 6 15.63 5.27 -2.74
C GLN A 6 14.69 4.26 -2.07
N LEU A 7 15.24 3.24 -1.41
CA LEU A 7 14.45 2.31 -0.59
C LEU A 7 13.73 3.05 0.52
N GLN A 8 14.45 3.92 1.24
CA GLN A 8 13.88 4.68 2.34
C GLN A 8 12.75 5.61 1.86
N GLN A 9 12.87 6.13 0.64
CA GLN A 9 11.81 6.90 0.00
C GLN A 9 10.61 6.02 -0.40
N ALA A 10 10.85 4.84 -0.98
CA ALA A 10 9.78 3.90 -1.31
C ALA A 10 9.00 3.40 -0.07
N LEU A 11 9.71 3.15 1.04
CA LEU A 11 9.10 2.81 2.32
C LEU A 11 8.25 3.96 2.87
N ARG A 12 8.69 5.22 2.68
CA ARG A 12 7.93 6.39 3.09
C ARG A 12 6.68 6.61 2.25
N ASP A 13 6.81 6.45 0.93
CA ASP A 13 5.70 6.45 -0.03
C ASP A 13 4.65 5.39 0.36
N ALA A 14 5.09 4.16 0.66
CA ALA A 14 4.22 3.07 1.12
C ALA A 14 3.45 3.46 2.40
N GLN A 15 4.16 4.01 3.39
CA GLN A 15 3.56 4.40 4.66
C GLN A 15 2.55 5.54 4.50
N GLN A 16 2.85 6.53 3.65
CA GLN A 16 1.89 7.60 3.31
C GLN A 16 0.66 7.04 2.61
N ALA A 17 0.85 6.14 1.65
CA ALA A 17 -0.25 5.54 0.92
C ALA A 17 -1.17 4.71 1.83
N GLN A 18 -0.60 4.00 2.82
CA GLN A 18 -1.40 3.31 3.84
C GLN A 18 -2.21 4.27 4.72
N GLN A 19 -1.61 5.39 5.15
CA GLN A 19 -2.34 6.41 5.92
C GLN A 19 -3.44 7.05 5.08
N ALA A 20 -3.18 7.34 3.81
CA ALA A 20 -4.16 7.88 2.89
C ALA A 20 -5.33 6.90 2.72
N VAL A 21 -5.08 5.59 2.60
CA VAL A 21 -6.14 4.59 2.59
C VAL A 21 -6.96 4.64 3.87
N GLN A 22 -6.33 4.62 5.05
CA GLN A 22 -7.05 4.67 6.33
C GLN A 22 -7.88 5.95 6.48
N GLN A 23 -7.33 7.11 6.10
CA GLN A 23 -8.05 8.37 6.13
C GLN A 23 -9.23 8.37 5.16
N ALA A 24 -9.03 7.90 3.93
CA ALA A 24 -10.09 7.82 2.93
C ALA A 24 -11.20 6.85 3.36
N GLN A 25 -10.84 5.72 4.00
CA GLN A 25 -11.79 4.78 4.59
C GLN A 25 -12.61 5.44 5.70
N ASN A 26 -11.94 6.17 6.59
CA ASN A 26 -12.58 6.83 7.73
C ASN A 26 -13.48 8.00 7.29
N GLN A 27 -13.11 8.68 6.21
CA GLN A 27 -13.91 9.75 5.59
C GLN A 27 -15.05 9.17 4.73
N GLY A 28 -14.97 7.90 4.35
CA GLY A 28 -15.92 7.27 3.42
C GLY A 28 -15.84 7.88 2.01
N ASP A 29 -14.70 8.46 1.65
CA ASP A 29 -14.53 9.19 0.40
C ASP A 29 -13.93 8.28 -0.68
N PRO A 30 -14.72 7.84 -1.68
CA PRO A 30 -14.26 6.88 -2.68
C PRO A 30 -13.19 7.47 -3.60
N GLN A 31 -13.15 8.80 -3.75
CA GLN A 31 -12.19 9.48 -4.61
C GLN A 31 -10.80 9.53 -3.96
N GLU A 32 -10.73 9.88 -2.68
CA GLU A 32 -9.47 9.77 -1.91
C GLU A 32 -8.99 8.32 -1.85
N LEU A 33 -9.91 7.37 -1.74
CA LEU A 33 -9.55 5.97 -1.62
C LEU A 33 -9.02 5.39 -2.95
N GLN A 34 -9.51 5.87 -4.09
CA GLN A 34 -8.90 5.60 -5.40
C GLN A 34 -7.51 6.22 -5.53
N GLN A 35 -7.32 7.46 -5.09
CA GLN A 35 -5.99 8.10 -5.12
C GLN A 35 -4.99 7.36 -4.23
N ALA A 36 -5.43 6.95 -3.03
CA ALA A 36 -4.60 6.19 -2.11
C ALA A 36 -4.23 4.80 -2.67
N GLN A 37 -5.15 4.14 -3.37
CA GLN A 37 -4.84 2.90 -4.10
C GLN A 37 -3.78 3.10 -5.19
N GLN A 38 -3.86 4.17 -5.98
CA GLN A 38 -2.84 4.46 -6.98
C GLN A 38 -1.47 4.69 -6.34
N GLN A 39 -1.42 5.41 -5.21
CA GLN A 39 -0.18 5.62 -4.46
C GLN A 39 0.39 4.30 -3.92
N LEU A 40 -0.46 3.41 -3.40
CA LEU A 40 -0.05 2.07 -2.96
C LEU A 40 0.54 1.26 -4.11
N GLU A 41 -0.07 1.31 -5.30
CA GLU A 41 0.39 0.58 -6.47
C GLU A 41 1.75 1.10 -6.97
N GLN A 42 1.94 2.42 -6.99
CA GLN A 42 3.25 3.02 -7.31
C GLN A 42 4.32 2.65 -6.29
N ALA A 43 4.00 2.72 -5.00
CA ALA A 43 4.91 2.31 -3.94
C ALA A 43 5.28 0.82 -4.06
N GLN A 44 4.31 -0.04 -4.38
CA GLN A 44 4.52 -1.46 -4.62
C GLN A 44 5.48 -1.72 -5.79
N GLN A 45 5.27 -1.05 -6.93
CA GLN A 45 6.15 -1.20 -8.09
C GLN A 45 7.59 -0.74 -7.80
N ARG A 46 7.76 0.35 -7.04
CA ARG A 46 9.11 0.77 -6.62
C ARG A 46 9.75 -0.24 -5.68
N LEU A 47 9.01 -0.74 -4.69
CA LEU A 47 9.54 -1.74 -3.74
C LEU A 47 9.86 -3.07 -4.46
N GLN A 48 9.09 -3.50 -5.46
CA GLN A 48 9.44 -4.68 -6.24
C GLN A 48 10.76 -4.51 -7.00
N GLN A 49 11.00 -3.35 -7.62
CA GLN A 49 12.29 -3.08 -8.27
C GLN A 49 13.47 -3.19 -7.29
N PHE A 50 13.29 -2.69 -6.05
CA PHE A 50 14.32 -2.86 -5.02
C PHE A 50 14.43 -4.29 -4.49
N GLN A 51 13.39 -5.12 -4.59
CA GLN A 51 13.46 -6.52 -4.17
C GLN A 51 14.41 -7.34 -5.04
N ASP A 52 14.40 -7.12 -6.36
CA ASP A 52 15.35 -7.72 -7.30
C ASP A 52 16.77 -7.16 -7.11
N GLU A 53 16.92 -5.86 -6.80
CA GLU A 53 18.24 -5.25 -6.57
C GLU A 53 18.85 -5.57 -5.20
N ALA A 54 18.04 -5.82 -4.17
CA ALA A 54 18.47 -6.05 -2.79
C ALA A 54 18.91 -7.50 -2.51
N GLU A 55 19.15 -8.33 -3.54
CA GLU A 55 19.61 -9.72 -3.38
C GLU A 55 20.88 -9.87 -2.53
N GLY A 56 21.67 -8.80 -2.37
CA GLY A 56 22.90 -8.79 -1.57
C GLY A 56 22.73 -8.53 -0.07
N ASP A 57 21.61 -7.96 0.40
CA ASP A 57 21.46 -7.54 1.80
C ASP A 57 20.19 -8.14 2.46
N PRO A 58 20.34 -9.12 3.36
CA PRO A 58 19.20 -9.86 3.92
C PRO A 58 18.30 -9.01 4.82
N GLN A 59 18.83 -7.99 5.51
CA GLN A 59 18.02 -7.09 6.32
C GLN A 59 17.15 -6.20 5.43
N GLU A 60 17.73 -5.73 4.33
CA GLU A 60 17.06 -4.88 3.36
C GLU A 60 15.94 -5.65 2.65
N LYS A 61 16.19 -6.91 2.28
CA LYS A 61 15.20 -7.84 1.73
C LYS A 61 14.03 -8.13 2.68
N GLN A 62 14.30 -8.30 3.98
CA GLN A 62 13.24 -8.49 4.98
C GLN A 62 12.33 -7.25 5.10
N ARG A 63 12.93 -6.05 5.14
CA ARG A 63 12.16 -4.80 5.19
C ARG A 63 11.31 -4.59 3.94
N LEU A 64 11.85 -4.93 2.77
CA LEU A 64 11.12 -4.92 1.50
C LEU A 64 9.93 -5.87 1.51
N GLN A 65 10.12 -7.14 1.90
CA GLN A 65 9.03 -8.11 1.99
C GLN A 65 7.94 -7.66 2.96
N GLN A 66 8.32 -7.10 4.11
CA GLN A 66 7.36 -6.59 5.08
C GLN A 66 6.54 -5.44 4.50
N ALA A 67 7.18 -4.47 3.84
CA ALA A 67 6.49 -3.35 3.22
C ALA A 67 5.57 -3.77 2.07
N LEU A 68 5.99 -4.70 1.22
CA LEU A 68 5.15 -5.27 0.16
C LEU A 68 3.92 -5.97 0.73
N ARG A 69 4.08 -6.69 1.85
CA ARG A 69 2.97 -7.34 2.54
C ARG A 69 1.99 -6.33 3.15
N ASP A 70 2.50 -5.27 3.78
CA ASP A 70 1.69 -4.18 4.35
C ASP A 70 0.88 -3.45 3.27
N ILE A 71 1.50 -3.17 2.11
CA ILE A 71 0.80 -2.58 0.96
C ILE A 71 -0.31 -3.51 0.46
N GLY A 72 -0.03 -4.81 0.35
CA GLY A 72 -1.04 -5.79 -0.09
C GLY A 72 -2.26 -5.81 0.85
N LEU A 73 -2.01 -5.78 2.16
CA LEU A 73 -3.06 -5.66 3.18
C LEU A 73 -3.85 -4.35 3.03
N ALA A 74 -3.17 -3.22 2.81
CA ALA A 74 -3.83 -1.94 2.64
C ALA A 74 -4.67 -1.86 1.35
N GLN A 75 -4.19 -2.44 0.24
CA GLN A 75 -4.97 -2.56 -1.00
C GLN A 75 -6.22 -3.41 -0.80
N GLN A 76 -6.08 -4.55 -0.11
CA GLN A 76 -7.23 -5.41 0.19
C GLN A 76 -8.25 -4.67 1.05
N SER A 77 -7.81 -4.02 2.12
CA SER A 77 -8.66 -3.22 3.00
C SER A 77 -9.35 -2.06 2.27
N ALA A 78 -8.65 -1.38 1.35
CA ALA A 78 -9.25 -0.36 0.49
C ALA A 78 -10.33 -0.96 -0.43
N ARG A 79 -10.10 -2.13 -1.02
CA ARG A 79 -11.12 -2.81 -1.84
C ARG A 79 -12.33 -3.23 -1.02
N GLU A 80 -12.11 -3.76 0.18
CA GLU A 80 -13.19 -4.11 1.10
C GLU A 80 -14.01 -2.86 1.47
N SER A 81 -13.36 -1.74 1.79
CA SER A 81 -14.08 -0.50 2.12
C SER A 81 -14.93 0.04 0.96
N GLN A 82 -14.46 -0.05 -0.29
CA GLN A 82 -15.29 0.29 -1.46
C GLN A 82 -16.50 -0.64 -1.60
N ASN A 83 -16.33 -1.92 -1.24
CA ASN A 83 -17.38 -2.91 -1.32
C ASN A 83 -18.44 -2.71 -0.23
N ILE A 84 -18.02 -2.37 0.99
CA ILE A 84 -18.92 -2.12 2.13
C ILE A 84 -19.73 -0.82 1.93
N SER A 85 -19.14 0.20 1.27
CA SER A 85 -19.85 1.43 0.89
C SER A 85 -20.84 1.24 -0.27
N ASN A 86 -20.93 0.05 -0.86
CA ASN A 86 -22.01 -0.30 -1.78
C ASN A 86 -23.08 -1.09 -0.99
N PRO A 87 -24.15 -0.45 -0.47
CA PRO A 87 -25.14 -1.09 0.42
C PRO A 87 -26.04 -2.14 -0.25
N SER A 88 -25.63 -2.71 -1.38
CA SER A 88 -26.43 -3.71 -2.11
C SER A 88 -26.37 -5.11 -1.50
N ASP A 89 -25.44 -5.37 -0.56
CA ASP A 89 -25.29 -6.69 0.09
C ASP A 89 -25.88 -6.76 1.52
N PHE A 90 -26.40 -5.65 2.07
CA PHE A 90 -27.09 -5.65 3.38
C PHE A 90 -28.58 -6.08 3.28
N HIS A 91 -28.89 -7.02 2.39
CA HIS A 91 -30.18 -7.73 2.30
C HIS A 91 -29.92 -9.23 2.17
N GLN A 92 -29.49 -9.86 3.26
CA GLN A 92 -29.90 -11.22 3.64
C GLN A 92 -29.20 -11.59 4.94
N TRP A 93 -29.91 -11.46 6.05
CA TRP A 93 -30.13 -12.51 7.05
C TRP A 93 -31.25 -12.05 7.99
#